data_AF-A0A926P5P0-F1
#
_entry.id   AF-A0A926P5P0-F1
#
_cell.length_a   1.000
_cell.length_b   1.000
_cell.length_c   1.000
_cell.angle_alpha   90.00
_cell.angle_beta   90.00
_cell.angle_gamma   90.00
#
_symmetry.space_group_name_H-M   'P 1'
#
loop_
_entity.id
_entity.type
_entity.pdbx_description
1 polymer ?
#
loop_
_entity_poly.entity_id
_entity_poly.type
_entity_poly.pdbx_seq_one_letter_code
_entity_poly.pdbx_strand_id
1 'polypeptide(L)'
;MGRIFISAGHGGVEDGIVDPGTIAGGTTEARELIKLRDLVAAQLRSQGFEVLEVPDNLSLAESIAWINVRSRLDDVAVELQLDAFSNPTVRGSSVFYIPNNEERKAQAELLLRSLLLKVPLFVNRGVKPDTETGLGNLAFIRQVIIPSLVLNIGFLTNPEDRSLIENRPQEIAQGIANGLAAWSLTLSEASSLTRPYPPINISINNKVYGENGIIINGNAYIPVNIVDKLNLDLTQPTNVRLINYGNLTYIRAIDLREAGVFIGWDAASRAVILRSILPFKPEELGAIIRKGYLSEADLKAFLKQVNPQALKQFPDIAKLYLEEAAIEGVNPDVAFAQALLETGFFRFGGTLKPIQNNFGGLAAIGGSKDGATFLSARLGVRAHIQHLKAYANQEPLVQEVVDPRFRLVGRGSASRVELLSRRWSADPLYGDKILAILRQMYNSAGLL
;
A
#
# COMPACT_ATOMS: atom_id res chain seq x y z
N MET A 1 19.99 27.43 -9.81
CA MET A 1 18.53 27.45 -9.54
C MET A 1 17.91 26.40 -10.43
N GLY A 2 17.05 25.56 -9.88
CA GLY A 2 16.34 24.54 -10.65
C GLY A 2 15.37 25.14 -11.65
N ARG A 3 15.13 24.42 -12.75
CA ARG A 3 14.16 24.78 -13.78
C ARG A 3 12.76 24.36 -13.35
N ILE A 4 11.75 25.08 -13.82
CA ILE A 4 10.35 24.82 -13.48
C ILE A 4 9.68 24.21 -14.71
N PHE A 5 9.26 22.96 -14.59
CA PHE A 5 8.40 22.30 -15.57
C PHE A 5 6.95 22.60 -15.24
N ILE A 6 6.19 23.05 -16.23
CA ILE A 6 4.77 23.34 -16.07
C ILE A 6 3.95 22.64 -17.16
N SER A 7 2.99 21.83 -16.72
CA SER A 7 2.04 21.09 -17.55
C SER A 7 0.64 21.67 -17.39
N ALA A 8 -0.12 21.71 -18.48
CA ALA A 8 -1.56 21.88 -18.45
C ALA A 8 -2.18 20.49 -18.60
N GLY A 9 -3.07 20.09 -17.70
CA GLY A 9 -3.81 18.84 -17.82
C GLY A 9 -4.68 18.84 -19.08
N HIS A 10 -4.87 17.65 -19.68
CA HIS A 10 -5.60 17.46 -20.93
C HIS A 10 -4.93 18.18 -22.14
N GLY A 11 -5.65 18.38 -23.23
CA GLY A 11 -5.16 19.02 -24.46
C GLY A 11 -4.37 18.12 -25.40
N GLY A 12 -3.79 17.04 -24.86
CA GLY A 12 -3.07 16.02 -25.59
C GLY A 12 -3.94 15.23 -26.58
N VAL A 13 -3.27 14.52 -27.49
CA VAL A 13 -3.94 13.64 -28.45
C VAL A 13 -3.74 12.18 -28.04
N GLU A 14 -4.84 11.47 -27.76
CA GLU A 14 -4.85 10.04 -27.50
C GLU A 14 -5.69 9.34 -28.57
N ASP A 15 -5.11 8.35 -29.25
CA ASP A 15 -5.75 7.62 -30.37
C ASP A 15 -6.32 8.53 -31.48
N GLY A 16 -5.68 9.68 -31.71
CA GLY A 16 -6.11 10.66 -32.72
C GLY A 16 -7.24 11.58 -32.27
N ILE A 17 -7.66 11.50 -31.00
CA ILE A 17 -8.69 12.35 -30.39
C ILE A 17 -8.01 13.33 -29.43
N VAL A 18 -8.32 14.62 -29.57
CA VAL A 18 -7.90 15.64 -28.61
C VAL A 18 -8.71 15.48 -27.33
N ASP A 19 -8.06 15.35 -26.18
CA ASP A 19 -8.70 15.31 -24.88
C ASP A 19 -9.08 16.74 -24.42
N PRO A 20 -10.36 17.11 -24.38
CA PRO A 20 -10.77 18.45 -23.95
C PRO A 20 -10.76 18.61 -22.43
N GLY A 21 -10.66 17.51 -21.66
CA GLY A 21 -11.01 17.46 -20.26
C GLY A 21 -12.47 17.80 -20.02
N THR A 22 -12.76 18.45 -18.89
CA THR A 22 -14.12 18.89 -18.56
C THR A 22 -14.64 19.93 -19.56
N ILE A 23 -15.90 19.80 -19.99
CA ILE A 23 -16.59 20.81 -20.82
C ILE A 23 -17.71 21.45 -20.01
N ALA A 24 -17.64 22.76 -19.78
CA ALA A 24 -18.68 23.51 -19.07
C ALA A 24 -18.67 24.99 -19.46
N GLY A 25 -19.84 25.65 -19.42
CA GLY A 25 -19.94 27.09 -19.62
C GLY A 25 -19.47 27.63 -20.98
N GLY A 26 -19.40 26.79 -22.02
CA GLY A 26 -18.89 27.18 -23.34
C GLY A 26 -17.37 27.18 -23.46
N THR A 27 -16.68 26.58 -22.48
CA THR A 27 -15.23 26.35 -22.50
C THR A 27 -14.88 24.88 -22.23
N THR A 28 -13.61 24.55 -22.42
CA THR A 28 -13.01 23.27 -22.05
C THR A 28 -11.90 23.50 -21.04
N GLU A 29 -11.66 22.50 -20.21
CA GLU A 29 -10.60 22.49 -19.23
C GLU A 29 -9.23 22.70 -19.87
N ALA A 30 -8.93 21.94 -20.93
CA ALA A 30 -7.69 22.08 -21.68
C ALA A 30 -7.44 23.53 -22.14
N ARG A 31 -8.48 24.21 -22.66
CA ARG A 31 -8.37 25.58 -23.17
C ARG A 31 -7.99 26.58 -22.08
N GLU A 32 -8.67 26.52 -20.93
CA GLU A 32 -8.39 27.45 -19.83
C GLU A 32 -7.04 27.15 -19.17
N LEU A 33 -6.67 25.88 -19.04
CA LEU A 33 -5.40 25.47 -18.45
C LEU A 33 -4.19 25.84 -19.31
N ILE A 34 -4.24 25.64 -20.63
CA ILE A 34 -3.18 26.05 -21.56
C ILE A 34 -2.94 27.56 -21.46
N LYS A 35 -4.02 28.35 -21.56
CA LYS A 35 -3.95 29.82 -21.43
C LYS A 35 -3.33 30.23 -20.09
N LEU A 36 -3.71 29.57 -18.99
CA LEU A 36 -3.20 29.90 -17.68
C LEU A 36 -1.74 29.47 -17.49
N ARG A 37 -1.35 28.29 -17.99
CA ARG A 37 0.04 27.81 -17.99
C ARG A 37 0.97 28.83 -18.64
N ASP A 38 0.61 29.31 -19.82
CA ASP A 38 1.43 30.25 -20.59
C ASP A 38 1.61 31.58 -19.83
N LEU A 39 0.55 32.04 -19.14
CA LEU A 39 0.63 33.21 -18.27
C LEU A 39 1.54 32.96 -17.06
N VAL A 40 1.44 31.79 -16.41
CA VAL A 40 2.33 31.43 -15.28
C VAL A 40 3.78 31.39 -15.74
N ALA A 41 4.05 30.77 -16.90
CA ALA A 41 5.38 30.68 -17.47
C ALA A 41 5.94 32.07 -17.80
N ALA A 42 5.14 32.97 -18.37
CA ALA A 42 5.52 34.35 -18.60
C ALA A 42 5.87 35.09 -17.30
N GLN A 43 5.08 34.91 -16.24
CA GLN A 43 5.31 35.53 -14.93
C GLN A 43 6.56 34.97 -14.21
N LEU A 44 6.87 33.69 -14.39
CA LEU A 44 8.09 33.09 -13.86
C LEU A 44 9.33 33.56 -14.63
N ARG A 45 9.25 33.64 -15.96
CA ARG A 45 10.32 34.13 -16.82
C ARG A 45 10.64 35.61 -16.54
N SER A 46 9.63 36.45 -16.27
CA SER A 46 9.84 37.85 -15.89
C SER A 46 10.58 38.00 -14.55
N GLN A 47 10.51 36.99 -13.69
CA GLN A 47 11.25 36.89 -12.42
C GLN A 47 12.63 36.22 -12.56
N GLY A 48 13.04 35.84 -13.78
CA GLY A 48 14.36 35.26 -14.05
C GLY A 48 14.44 33.74 -13.89
N PHE A 49 13.31 33.04 -13.74
CA PHE A 49 13.30 31.56 -13.70
C PHE A 49 13.34 30.97 -15.10
N GLU A 50 14.09 29.87 -15.26
CA GLU A 50 14.03 29.05 -16.46
C GLU A 50 12.81 28.11 -16.38
N VAL A 51 11.92 28.21 -17.38
CA VAL A 51 10.64 27.50 -17.41
C VAL A 51 10.52 26.66 -18.67
N LEU A 52 10.18 25.38 -18.48
CA LEU A 52 9.87 24.43 -19.54
C LEU A 52 8.38 24.13 -19.54
N GLU A 53 7.69 24.61 -20.57
CA GLU A 53 6.29 24.29 -20.82
C GLU A 53 6.20 22.94 -21.52
N VAL A 54 5.41 22.03 -20.96
CA VAL A 54 5.14 20.73 -21.59
C VAL A 54 4.28 20.96 -22.85
N PRO A 55 4.64 20.39 -24.02
CA PRO A 55 3.89 20.59 -25.26
C PRO A 55 2.43 20.12 -25.17
N ASP A 56 1.52 20.92 -25.72
CA ASP A 56 0.06 20.72 -25.62
C ASP A 56 -0.44 19.42 -26.24
N ASN A 57 0.29 18.88 -27.21
CA ASN A 57 -0.16 17.72 -27.99
C ASN A 57 0.22 16.37 -27.38
N LEU A 58 0.90 16.36 -26.22
CA LEU A 58 1.33 15.15 -25.55
C LEU A 58 0.23 14.60 -24.66
N SER A 59 0.02 13.28 -24.68
CA SER A 59 -0.74 12.56 -23.65
C SER A 59 -0.11 12.73 -22.26
N LEU A 60 -0.81 12.32 -21.21
CA LEU A 60 -0.26 12.34 -19.84
C LEU A 60 1.03 11.51 -19.74
N ALA A 61 1.05 10.31 -20.33
CA ALA A 61 2.21 9.43 -20.31
C ALA A 61 3.41 10.06 -21.06
N GLU A 62 3.17 10.67 -22.22
CA GLU A 62 4.21 11.35 -22.99
C GLU A 62 4.72 12.62 -22.29
N SER A 63 3.83 13.37 -21.64
CA SER A 63 4.17 14.54 -20.83
C SER A 63 5.12 14.18 -19.69
N ILE A 64 4.81 13.11 -18.95
CA ILE A 64 5.66 12.56 -17.89
C ILE A 64 7.02 12.14 -18.46
N ALA A 65 7.04 11.39 -19.56
CA ALA A 65 8.28 10.96 -20.21
C ALA A 65 9.12 12.16 -20.67
N TRP A 66 8.48 13.18 -21.23
CA TRP A 66 9.11 14.40 -21.71
C TRP A 66 9.81 15.17 -20.60
N ILE A 67 9.16 15.31 -19.44
CA ILE A 67 9.74 15.90 -18.23
C ILE A 67 10.93 15.06 -17.75
N ASN A 68 10.72 13.75 -17.59
CA ASN A 68 11.69 12.84 -17.00
C ASN A 68 13.00 12.69 -17.79
N VAL A 69 12.95 12.80 -19.12
CA VAL A 69 14.15 12.75 -19.98
C VAL A 69 14.96 14.05 -19.90
N ARG A 70 14.31 15.17 -19.55
CA ARG A 70 14.92 16.50 -19.55
C ARG A 70 15.35 16.98 -18.19
N SER A 71 14.76 16.46 -17.12
CA SER A 71 14.92 16.99 -15.77
C SER A 71 16.32 16.74 -15.18
N ARG A 72 16.67 17.61 -14.24
CA ARG A 72 17.91 17.60 -13.44
C ARG A 72 17.53 17.62 -11.96
N LEU A 73 18.52 17.43 -11.10
CA LEU A 73 18.33 17.18 -9.66
C LEU A 73 17.52 18.27 -8.94
N ASP A 74 17.69 19.53 -9.35
CA ASP A 74 17.11 20.70 -8.68
C ASP A 74 15.78 21.16 -9.29
N ASP A 75 15.36 20.54 -10.39
CA ASP A 75 14.17 20.95 -11.11
C ASP A 75 12.90 20.61 -10.32
N VAL A 76 11.82 21.35 -10.58
CA VAL A 76 10.48 21.08 -10.05
C VAL A 76 9.48 20.95 -11.18
N ALA A 77 8.38 20.24 -10.95
CA ALA A 77 7.29 20.08 -11.90
C ALA A 77 5.94 20.37 -11.25
N VAL A 78 5.04 21.00 -11.99
CA VAL A 78 3.64 21.12 -11.59
C VAL A 78 2.74 20.85 -12.78
N GLU A 79 1.63 20.17 -12.53
CA GLU A 79 0.52 20.07 -13.48
C GLU A 79 -0.65 20.91 -12.96
N LEU A 80 -1.19 21.76 -13.83
CA LEU A 80 -2.41 22.52 -13.58
C LEU A 80 -3.61 21.68 -14.01
N GLN A 81 -4.65 21.61 -13.17
CA GLN A 81 -5.89 20.91 -13.44
C GLN A 81 -7.10 21.75 -13.02
N LEU A 82 -8.27 21.44 -13.58
CA LEU A 82 -9.57 21.86 -13.07
C LEU A 82 -10.37 20.61 -12.68
N ASP A 83 -11.27 20.77 -11.73
CA ASP A 83 -12.13 19.68 -11.32
C ASP A 83 -13.53 19.81 -11.95
N ALA A 84 -14.27 18.72 -11.87
CA ALA A 84 -15.67 18.67 -12.24
C ALA A 84 -16.46 17.89 -11.20
N PHE A 85 -17.61 18.42 -10.85
CA PHE A 85 -18.56 17.72 -9.99
C PHE A 85 -19.99 17.92 -10.47
N SER A 86 -20.80 16.88 -10.31
CA SER A 86 -22.20 16.88 -10.75
C SER A 86 -23.05 17.91 -10.00
N ASN A 87 -22.72 18.19 -8.74
CA ASN A 87 -23.29 19.32 -8.01
C ASN A 87 -22.49 20.60 -8.31
N PRO A 88 -23.07 21.58 -9.04
CA PRO A 88 -22.37 22.78 -9.49
C PRO A 88 -22.05 23.77 -8.36
N THR A 89 -22.46 23.50 -7.11
CA THR A 89 -22.07 24.32 -5.95
C THR A 89 -20.71 23.91 -5.37
N VAL A 90 -20.17 22.75 -5.74
CA VAL A 90 -18.85 22.30 -5.30
C VAL A 90 -17.79 23.14 -5.99
N ARG A 91 -16.93 23.78 -5.19
CA ARG A 91 -15.92 24.73 -5.67
C ARG A 91 -14.71 24.79 -4.75
N GLY A 92 -13.65 25.44 -5.23
CA GLY A 92 -12.43 25.75 -4.49
C GLY A 92 -11.18 25.00 -4.98
N SER A 93 -10.03 25.46 -4.49
CA SER A 93 -8.71 24.99 -4.92
C SER A 93 -8.10 23.98 -3.95
N SER A 94 -7.39 22.99 -4.48
CA SER A 94 -6.59 22.00 -3.75
C SER A 94 -5.24 21.79 -4.43
N VAL A 95 -4.24 21.36 -3.66
CA VAL A 95 -2.96 20.88 -4.23
C VAL A 95 -2.72 19.46 -3.77
N PHE A 96 -2.40 18.58 -4.70
CA PHE A 96 -2.11 17.18 -4.44
C PHE A 96 -0.61 16.90 -4.41
N TYR A 97 -0.21 16.01 -3.51
CA TYR A 97 1.17 15.60 -3.31
C TYR A 97 1.29 14.09 -3.07
N ILE A 98 2.51 13.56 -3.12
CA ILE A 98 2.78 12.13 -2.85
C ILE A 98 2.59 11.81 -1.34
N PRO A 99 1.85 10.75 -0.95
CA PRO A 99 1.56 10.45 0.45
C PRO A 99 2.82 10.16 1.27
N ASN A 100 2.74 10.40 2.57
CA ASN A 100 3.83 10.21 3.54
C ASN A 100 5.09 11.02 3.23
N ASN A 101 4.94 12.18 2.57
CA ASN A 101 6.03 13.10 2.26
C ASN A 101 5.72 14.50 2.82
N GLU A 102 6.16 14.76 4.05
CA GLU A 102 5.93 16.04 4.74
C GLU A 102 6.60 17.23 4.04
N GLU A 103 7.73 17.01 3.37
CA GLU A 103 8.39 18.06 2.59
C GLU A 103 7.50 18.47 1.40
N ARG A 104 6.97 17.50 0.65
CA ARG A 104 6.08 17.76 -0.48
C ARG A 104 4.77 18.39 -0.02
N LYS A 105 4.25 17.98 1.15
CA LYS A 105 3.09 18.62 1.77
C LYS A 105 3.35 20.10 2.06
N ALA A 106 4.48 20.45 2.67
CA ALA A 106 4.82 21.85 2.96
C ALA A 106 4.96 22.69 1.67
N GLN A 107 5.51 22.11 0.60
CA GLN A 107 5.61 22.77 -0.71
C GLN A 107 4.24 22.93 -1.37
N ALA A 108 3.34 21.96 -1.21
CA ALA A 108 1.94 22.08 -1.63
C ALA A 108 1.22 23.21 -0.88
N GLU A 109 1.46 23.33 0.43
CA GLU A 109 0.85 24.38 1.26
C GLU A 109 1.36 25.76 0.84
N LEU A 110 2.65 25.87 0.53
CA LEU A 110 3.25 27.09 -0.01
C LEU A 110 2.62 27.51 -1.34
N LEU A 111 2.43 26.55 -2.26
CA LEU A 111 1.82 26.81 -3.58
C LEU A 111 0.35 27.24 -3.42
N LEU A 112 -0.44 26.49 -2.66
CA LEU A 112 -1.86 26.79 -2.42
C LEU A 112 -2.03 28.14 -1.73
N ARG A 113 -1.24 28.42 -0.69
CA ARG A 113 -1.28 29.70 0.02
C ARG A 113 -0.95 30.86 -0.92
N SER A 114 0.05 30.70 -1.80
CA SER A 114 0.45 31.76 -2.74
C SER A 114 -0.65 32.09 -3.74
N LEU A 115 -1.36 31.08 -4.25
CA LEU A 115 -2.56 31.25 -5.07
C LEU A 115 -3.66 32.02 -4.30
N LEU A 116 -4.02 31.55 -3.11
CA LEU A 116 -5.13 32.12 -2.32
C LEU A 116 -4.83 33.53 -1.80
N LEU A 117 -3.56 33.89 -1.59
CA LEU A 117 -3.17 35.27 -1.27
C LEU A 117 -3.44 36.24 -2.42
N LYS A 118 -3.34 35.79 -3.68
CA LYS A 118 -3.66 36.61 -4.86
C LYS A 118 -5.13 36.55 -5.23
N VAL A 119 -5.79 35.42 -5.03
CA VAL A 119 -7.20 35.21 -5.36
C VAL A 119 -7.94 34.63 -4.16
N PRO A 120 -8.25 35.44 -3.13
CA PRO A 120 -8.90 34.97 -1.89
C PRO A 120 -10.36 34.55 -2.09
N LEU A 121 -10.91 34.75 -3.29
CA LEU A 121 -12.27 34.35 -3.66
C LEU A 121 -12.38 32.84 -3.95
N PHE A 122 -11.27 32.13 -4.17
CA PHE A 122 -11.29 30.68 -4.21
C PHE A 122 -11.49 30.11 -2.80
N VAL A 123 -12.36 29.12 -2.69
CA VAL A 123 -12.52 28.36 -1.44
C VAL A 123 -11.27 27.51 -1.22
N ASN A 124 -10.69 27.57 -0.02
CA ASN A 124 -9.55 26.73 0.34
C ASN A 124 -10.02 25.31 0.67
N ARG A 125 -9.70 24.32 -0.17
CA ARG A 125 -10.00 22.91 0.08
C ARG A 125 -8.82 22.13 0.66
N GLY A 126 -7.71 22.82 0.95
CA GLY A 126 -6.51 22.27 1.55
C GLY A 126 -5.62 21.49 0.58
N VAL A 127 -4.46 21.09 1.09
CA VAL A 127 -3.55 20.16 0.41
C VAL A 127 -3.86 18.74 0.81
N LYS A 128 -3.72 17.80 -0.14
CA LYS A 128 -4.12 16.40 0.07
C LYS A 128 -3.11 15.43 -0.54
N PRO A 129 -2.86 14.27 0.07
CA PRO A 129 -2.16 13.21 -0.64
C PRO A 129 -2.99 12.79 -1.86
N ASP A 130 -2.34 12.39 -2.95
CA ASP A 130 -3.00 11.95 -4.19
C ASP A 130 -3.93 10.72 -3.99
N THR A 131 -3.74 9.99 -2.89
CA THR A 131 -4.61 8.88 -2.46
C THR A 131 -6.02 9.32 -2.06
N GLU A 132 -6.25 10.61 -1.82
CA GLU A 132 -7.58 11.16 -1.54
C GLU A 132 -8.34 11.55 -2.83
N THR A 133 -7.71 11.43 -4.00
CA THR A 133 -8.42 11.61 -5.28
C THR A 133 -9.34 10.43 -5.57
N GLY A 134 -10.36 10.63 -6.41
CA GLY A 134 -11.23 9.53 -6.87
C GLY A 134 -10.48 8.43 -7.63
N LEU A 135 -9.28 8.73 -8.13
CA LEU A 135 -8.39 7.81 -8.83
C LEU A 135 -7.50 6.99 -7.86
N GLY A 136 -7.39 7.40 -6.59
CA GLY A 136 -6.52 6.77 -5.59
C GLY A 136 -5.01 6.95 -5.82
N ASN A 137 -4.61 7.40 -7.01
CA ASN A 137 -3.26 7.88 -7.32
C ASN A 137 -3.30 8.81 -8.56
N LEU A 138 -2.37 9.74 -8.64
CA LEU A 138 -2.20 10.62 -9.81
C LEU A 138 -0.87 10.30 -10.51
N ALA A 139 -0.93 9.87 -11.78
CA ALA A 139 0.25 9.44 -12.53
C ALA A 139 1.34 10.52 -12.58
N PHE A 140 0.98 11.80 -12.76
CA PHE A 140 1.93 12.91 -12.72
C PHE A 140 2.73 12.97 -11.41
N ILE A 141 2.07 12.73 -10.27
CA ILE A 141 2.73 12.70 -8.95
C ILE A 141 3.58 11.44 -8.76
N ARG A 142 3.13 10.30 -9.29
CA ARG A 142 3.79 9.01 -9.09
C ARG A 142 4.98 8.78 -9.99
N GLN A 143 4.92 9.28 -11.23
CA GLN A 143 5.85 8.91 -12.29
C GLN A 143 6.83 10.01 -12.66
N VAL A 144 6.53 11.29 -12.37
CA VAL A 144 7.53 12.36 -12.50
C VAL A 144 8.64 12.15 -11.46
N ILE A 145 9.90 12.19 -11.90
CA ILE A 145 11.05 11.78 -11.06
C ILE A 145 11.65 12.90 -10.21
N ILE A 146 11.29 14.13 -10.56
CA ILE A 146 11.65 15.34 -9.82
C ILE A 146 10.50 15.73 -8.90
N PRO A 147 10.78 16.57 -7.89
CA PRO A 147 9.76 17.28 -7.14
C PRO A 147 8.50 17.67 -7.94
N SER A 148 7.36 17.02 -7.68
CA SER A 148 6.12 17.25 -8.45
C SER A 148 4.88 17.50 -7.59
N LEU A 149 3.99 18.36 -8.08
CA LEU A 149 2.67 18.64 -7.51
C LEU A 149 1.60 18.66 -8.61
N VAL A 150 0.35 18.42 -8.23
CA VAL A 150 -0.81 18.71 -9.09
C VAL A 150 -1.63 19.80 -8.40
N LEU A 151 -1.80 20.94 -9.07
CA LEU A 151 -2.62 22.05 -8.59
C LEU A 151 -3.98 22.00 -9.27
N ASN A 152 -5.00 21.66 -8.48
CA ASN A 152 -6.39 21.80 -8.88
C ASN A 152 -6.87 23.21 -8.51
N ILE A 153 -7.02 24.06 -9.53
CA ILE A 153 -7.25 25.49 -9.35
C ILE A 153 -8.68 25.76 -8.87
N GLY A 154 -9.65 24.97 -9.32
CA GLY A 154 -11.06 25.16 -9.04
C GLY A 154 -11.93 24.22 -9.86
N PHE A 155 -13.25 24.33 -9.72
CA PHE A 155 -14.19 23.46 -10.42
C PHE A 155 -14.75 24.17 -11.66
N LEU A 156 -14.49 23.65 -12.86
CA LEU A 156 -14.99 24.26 -14.10
C LEU A 156 -16.52 24.20 -14.20
N THR A 157 -17.14 23.20 -13.55
CA THR A 157 -18.60 23.09 -13.45
C THR A 157 -19.23 24.11 -12.49
N ASN A 158 -18.46 24.71 -11.58
CA ASN A 158 -18.94 25.77 -10.70
C ASN A 158 -18.89 27.15 -11.39
N PRO A 159 -20.03 27.88 -11.48
CA PRO A 159 -20.07 29.17 -12.17
C PRO A 159 -19.14 30.24 -11.57
N GLU A 160 -18.97 30.28 -10.25
CA GLU A 160 -18.13 31.28 -9.60
C GLU A 160 -16.64 31.02 -9.81
N ASP A 161 -16.17 29.78 -9.65
CA ASP A 161 -14.79 29.40 -9.95
C ASP A 161 -14.47 29.61 -11.43
N ARG A 162 -15.36 29.18 -12.34
CA ARG A 162 -15.21 29.44 -13.77
C ARG A 162 -15.11 30.92 -14.08
N SER A 163 -15.97 31.75 -13.48
CA SER A 163 -15.91 33.21 -13.66
C SER A 163 -14.58 33.81 -13.16
N LEU A 164 -14.01 33.30 -12.06
CA LEU A 164 -12.68 33.71 -11.61
C LEU A 164 -11.59 33.32 -12.61
N ILE A 165 -11.63 32.10 -13.14
CA ILE A 165 -10.66 31.59 -14.11
C ILE A 165 -10.68 32.42 -15.40
N GLU A 166 -11.88 32.71 -15.91
CA GLU A 166 -12.06 33.46 -17.15
C GLU A 166 -11.69 34.94 -17.01
N ASN A 167 -12.02 35.56 -15.87
CA ASN A 167 -11.93 37.02 -15.68
C ASN A 167 -10.74 37.50 -14.85
N ARG A 168 -10.06 36.62 -14.12
CA ARG A 168 -8.86 36.96 -13.31
C ARG A 168 -7.63 36.09 -13.60
N PRO A 169 -7.33 35.74 -14.87
CA PRO A 169 -6.25 34.82 -15.18
C PRO A 169 -4.86 35.38 -14.83
N GLN A 170 -4.68 36.70 -14.81
CA GLN A 170 -3.42 37.35 -14.45
C GLN A 170 -3.12 37.21 -12.95
N GLU A 171 -4.11 37.43 -12.09
CA GLU A 171 -3.95 37.28 -10.64
C GLU A 171 -3.72 35.81 -10.25
N ILE A 172 -4.43 34.89 -10.90
CA ILE A 172 -4.22 33.44 -10.73
C ILE A 172 -2.79 33.08 -11.15
N ALA A 173 -2.37 33.49 -12.35
CA ALA A 173 -1.04 33.20 -12.87
C ALA A 173 0.07 33.74 -11.95
N GLN A 174 -0.10 34.97 -11.45
CA GLN A 174 0.85 35.57 -10.50
C GLN A 174 0.90 34.79 -9.18
N GLY A 175 -0.24 34.35 -8.64
CA GLY A 175 -0.30 33.58 -7.41
C GLY A 175 0.42 32.23 -7.53
N ILE A 176 0.20 31.53 -8.64
CA ILE A 176 0.88 30.27 -8.96
C ILE A 176 2.37 30.51 -9.17
N ALA A 177 2.76 31.51 -9.98
CA ALA A 177 4.16 31.83 -10.24
C ALA A 177 4.93 32.16 -8.94
N ASN A 178 4.34 32.93 -8.04
CA ASN A 178 4.96 33.24 -6.74
C ASN A 178 5.19 31.99 -5.89
N GLY A 179 4.23 31.06 -5.88
CA GLY A 179 4.35 29.79 -5.15
C GLY A 179 5.43 28.89 -5.73
N LEU A 180 5.49 28.76 -7.06
CA LEU A 180 6.50 27.96 -7.76
C LEU A 180 7.90 28.57 -7.63
N ALA A 181 8.03 29.89 -7.72
CA ALA A 181 9.28 30.61 -7.50
C ALA A 181 9.82 30.35 -6.08
N ALA A 182 8.97 30.52 -5.07
CA ALA A 182 9.34 30.25 -3.68
C ALA A 182 9.75 28.78 -3.47
N TRP A 183 9.02 27.83 -4.06
CA TRP A 183 9.36 26.41 -4.00
C TRP A 183 10.70 26.09 -4.69
N SER A 184 10.95 26.58 -5.90
CA SER A 184 12.22 26.33 -6.61
C SER A 184 13.43 26.88 -5.85
N LEU A 185 13.27 28.01 -5.15
CA LEU A 185 14.32 28.59 -4.31
C LEU A 185 14.66 27.73 -3.08
N THR A 186 13.66 27.15 -2.39
CA THR A 186 13.93 26.30 -1.21
C THR A 186 14.75 25.05 -1.55
N LEU A 187 14.60 24.51 -2.76
CA LEU A 187 15.42 23.39 -3.24
C LEU A 187 16.83 23.81 -3.67
N SER A 188 16.97 25.00 -4.25
CA SER A 188 18.27 25.53 -4.68
C SER A 188 19.21 25.78 -3.50
N GLU A 189 18.68 26.24 -2.36
CA GLU A 189 19.46 26.38 -1.12
C GLU A 189 19.94 25.02 -0.57
N ALA A 190 19.13 23.97 -0.70
CA ALA A 190 19.46 22.63 -0.24
C ALA A 190 20.51 21.91 -1.13
N SER A 191 20.56 22.20 -2.43
CA SER A 191 21.41 21.50 -3.42
C SER A 191 22.82 22.09 -3.61
N SER A 192 23.06 23.32 -3.14
CA SER A 192 24.36 24.01 -3.25
C SER A 192 25.54 23.33 -2.50
N LEU A 193 25.30 22.19 -1.87
CA LEU A 193 26.31 21.34 -1.26
C LEU A 193 26.36 20.03 -2.06
N THR A 194 27.51 19.71 -2.67
CA THR A 194 27.80 18.34 -3.16
C THR A 194 27.83 17.40 -1.98
N ARG A 195 26.66 17.01 -1.48
CA ARG A 195 26.49 16.10 -0.37
C ARG A 195 26.17 14.71 -0.92
N PRO A 196 26.83 13.66 -0.40
CA PRO A 196 26.39 12.31 -0.65
C PRO A 196 24.91 12.19 -0.28
N TYR A 197 24.13 11.43 -1.06
CA TYR A 197 22.72 11.23 -0.75
C TYR A 197 22.54 10.75 0.69
N PRO A 198 21.62 11.35 1.47
CA PRO A 198 21.46 11.00 2.87
C PRO A 198 21.16 9.50 3.00
N PRO A 199 21.96 8.74 3.77
CA PRO A 199 21.69 7.33 3.98
C PRO A 199 20.43 7.17 4.84
N ILE A 200 19.69 6.11 4.59
CA ILE A 200 18.53 5.68 5.37
C ILE A 200 18.67 4.23 5.77
N ASN A 201 18.11 3.90 6.93
CA ASN A 201 17.98 2.51 7.33
C ASN A 201 16.95 1.81 6.45
N ILE A 202 17.04 0.49 6.36
CA ILE A 202 16.09 -0.34 5.65
C ILE A 202 15.57 -1.37 6.65
N SER A 203 14.26 -1.57 6.72
CA SER A 203 13.63 -2.60 7.54
C SER A 203 12.82 -3.52 6.63
N ILE A 204 13.13 -4.81 6.61
CA ILE A 204 12.41 -5.82 5.84
C ILE A 204 11.69 -6.75 6.82
N ASN A 205 10.36 -6.82 6.73
CA ASN A 205 9.54 -7.69 7.58
C ASN A 205 9.87 -7.55 9.08
N ASN A 206 9.93 -6.29 9.54
CA ASN A 206 10.26 -5.88 10.91
C ASN A 206 11.70 -6.23 11.37
N LYS A 207 12.62 -6.52 10.45
CA LYS A 207 14.05 -6.72 10.73
C LYS A 207 14.90 -5.67 10.01
N VAL A 208 15.86 -5.08 10.71
CA VAL A 208 16.82 -4.15 10.11
C VAL A 208 17.66 -4.89 9.07
N TYR A 209 17.72 -4.32 7.87
CA TYR A 209 18.55 -4.77 6.77
C TYR A 209 19.92 -4.09 6.90
N GLY A 210 20.99 -4.89 6.95
CA GLY A 210 22.33 -4.42 7.29
C GLY A 210 22.99 -3.46 6.29
N GLU A 211 22.34 -3.17 5.16
CA GLU A 211 22.77 -2.17 4.17
C GLU A 211 21.85 -0.95 4.21
N ASN A 212 22.41 0.22 3.91
CA ASN A 212 21.67 1.47 3.86
C ASN A 212 21.05 1.71 2.49
N GLY A 213 19.86 2.30 2.49
CA GLY A 213 19.28 2.97 1.35
C GLY A 213 19.75 4.42 1.26
N ILE A 214 19.24 5.15 0.28
CA ILE A 214 19.52 6.58 0.08
C ILE A 214 18.23 7.35 -0.15
N ILE A 215 18.21 8.63 0.22
CA ILE A 215 17.13 9.55 -0.13
C ILE A 215 17.56 10.40 -1.33
N ILE A 216 16.71 10.41 -2.36
CA ILE A 216 16.88 11.27 -3.53
C ILE A 216 15.56 11.99 -3.76
N ASN A 217 15.59 13.32 -3.67
CA ASN A 217 14.42 14.18 -3.88
C ASN A 217 13.21 13.78 -3.02
N GLY A 218 13.47 13.35 -1.78
CA GLY A 218 12.46 12.90 -0.82
C GLY A 218 11.97 11.46 -1.02
N ASN A 219 12.50 10.72 -2.00
CA ASN A 219 12.15 9.33 -2.24
C ASN A 219 13.21 8.38 -1.67
N ALA A 220 12.76 7.30 -1.01
CA ALA A 220 13.62 6.22 -0.57
C ALA A 220 14.03 5.34 -1.76
N TYR A 221 15.34 5.16 -1.93
CA TYR A 221 15.95 4.23 -2.86
C TYR A 221 16.70 3.17 -2.05
N ILE A 222 16.55 1.91 -2.45
CA ILE A 222 17.11 0.76 -1.77
C ILE A 222 18.01 -0.02 -2.73
N PRO A 223 19.05 -0.72 -2.27
CA PRO A 223 19.87 -1.57 -3.13
C PRO A 223 19.04 -2.61 -3.89
N VAL A 224 19.32 -2.81 -5.18
CA VAL A 224 18.54 -3.71 -6.05
C VAL A 224 18.60 -5.18 -5.60
N ASN A 225 19.65 -5.59 -4.88
CA ASN A 225 19.78 -6.94 -4.29
C ASN A 225 18.65 -7.30 -3.31
N ILE A 226 17.89 -6.31 -2.81
CA ILE A 226 16.72 -6.53 -1.96
C ILE A 226 15.57 -7.16 -2.76
N VAL A 227 15.49 -6.89 -4.07
CA VAL A 227 14.50 -7.49 -4.98
C VAL A 227 14.61 -9.02 -4.93
N ASP A 228 15.83 -9.55 -5.05
CA ASP A 228 16.10 -10.99 -4.98
C ASP A 228 15.69 -11.57 -3.61
N LYS A 229 15.97 -10.84 -2.52
CA LYS A 229 15.59 -11.26 -1.17
C LYS A 229 14.08 -11.23 -0.92
N LEU A 230 13.36 -10.35 -1.61
CA LEU A 230 11.90 -10.29 -1.59
C LEU A 230 11.26 -11.25 -2.61
N ASN A 231 12.08 -11.97 -3.40
CA ASN A 231 11.67 -12.89 -4.44
C ASN A 231 10.69 -12.25 -5.44
N LEU A 232 10.96 -10.99 -5.80
CA LEU A 232 10.15 -10.22 -6.74
C LEU A 232 10.64 -10.46 -8.16
N ASP A 233 9.70 -10.72 -9.07
CA ASP A 233 9.99 -10.80 -10.50
C ASP A 233 9.84 -9.42 -11.16
N LEU A 234 10.97 -8.81 -11.52
CA LEU A 234 11.01 -7.53 -12.24
C LEU A 234 11.07 -7.69 -13.77
N THR A 235 10.87 -8.91 -14.31
CA THR A 235 10.91 -9.16 -15.76
C THR A 235 9.63 -8.78 -16.50
N GLN A 236 8.54 -8.54 -15.77
CA GLN A 236 7.31 -7.92 -16.29
C GLN A 236 7.50 -6.39 -16.36
N PRO A 237 6.83 -5.67 -17.29
CA PRO A 237 6.93 -4.22 -17.39
C PRO A 237 6.31 -3.57 -16.16
N THR A 238 7.13 -3.40 -15.14
CA THR A 238 6.90 -2.54 -13.99
C THR A 238 7.58 -1.22 -14.32
N ASN A 239 6.97 -0.08 -13.99
CA ASN A 239 7.56 1.25 -14.20
C ASN A 239 8.70 1.51 -13.19
N VAL A 240 9.57 0.53 -13.00
CA VAL A 240 10.59 0.45 -11.97
C VAL A 240 11.84 1.17 -12.45
N ARG A 241 12.24 2.20 -11.69
CA ARG A 241 13.43 2.98 -12.05
C ARG A 241 14.65 2.55 -11.25
N LEU A 242 15.67 2.12 -11.98
CA LEU A 242 17.01 1.85 -11.46
C LEU A 242 17.89 3.10 -11.59
N ILE A 243 18.73 3.33 -10.60
CA ILE A 243 19.77 4.37 -10.62
C ILE A 243 21.10 3.76 -10.17
N ASN A 244 22.20 4.29 -10.69
CA ASN A 244 23.53 3.91 -10.24
C ASN A 244 24.08 5.02 -9.35
N TYR A 245 24.55 4.66 -8.15
CA TYR A 245 25.19 5.59 -7.23
C TYR A 245 26.36 4.89 -6.52
N GLY A 246 27.57 5.42 -6.68
CA GLY A 246 28.78 4.70 -6.32
C GLY A 246 28.91 3.41 -7.14
N ASN A 247 29.16 2.28 -6.46
CA ASN A 247 29.29 0.95 -7.07
C ASN A 247 28.02 0.10 -6.94
N LEU A 248 26.89 0.70 -6.55
CA LEU A 248 25.62 0.00 -6.34
C LEU A 248 24.53 0.54 -7.26
N THR A 249 23.64 -0.36 -7.66
CA THR A 249 22.39 -0.03 -8.32
C THR A 249 21.28 0.00 -7.27
N TYR A 250 20.52 1.09 -7.27
CA TYR A 250 19.38 1.28 -6.39
C TYR A 250 18.07 1.30 -7.18
N ILE A 251 17.02 0.84 -6.55
CA ILE A 251 15.63 0.87 -7.01
C ILE A 251 14.82 1.79 -6.11
N ARG A 252 13.89 2.57 -6.67
CA ARG A 252 12.99 3.39 -5.85
C ARG A 252 12.05 2.46 -5.09
N ALA A 253 12.06 2.54 -3.76
CA ALA A 253 11.32 1.61 -2.92
C ALA A 253 9.81 1.62 -3.21
N ILE A 254 9.25 2.80 -3.51
CA ILE A 254 7.81 2.96 -3.77
C ILE A 254 7.34 2.20 -5.02
N ASP A 255 8.21 2.01 -6.01
CA ASP A 255 7.89 1.30 -7.26
C ASP A 255 7.62 -0.19 -6.99
N LEU A 256 8.14 -0.73 -5.88
CA LEU A 256 7.90 -2.12 -5.46
C LEU A 256 6.47 -2.37 -4.96
N ARG A 257 5.65 -1.33 -4.78
CA ARG A 257 4.23 -1.51 -4.42
C ARG A 257 3.46 -2.28 -5.49
N GLU A 258 3.77 -2.05 -6.77
CA GLU A 258 3.15 -2.78 -7.89
C GLU A 258 3.49 -4.27 -7.84
N ALA A 259 4.64 -4.62 -7.27
CA ALA A 259 5.07 -6.00 -7.04
C ALA A 259 4.56 -6.59 -5.71
N GLY A 260 3.58 -5.93 -5.05
CA GLY A 260 3.02 -6.41 -3.79
C GLY A 260 3.91 -6.15 -2.58
N VAL A 261 4.75 -5.11 -2.57
CA VAL A 261 5.53 -4.76 -1.37
C VAL A 261 4.88 -3.57 -0.67
N PHE A 262 4.54 -3.71 0.60
CA PHE A 262 4.14 -2.57 1.40
C PHE A 262 5.37 -1.72 1.68
N ILE A 263 5.24 -0.41 1.44
CA ILE A 263 6.29 0.58 1.64
C ILE A 263 5.80 1.60 2.67
N GLY A 264 6.46 1.63 3.81
CA GLY A 264 6.26 2.59 4.89
C GLY A 264 7.54 3.37 5.22
N TRP A 265 7.40 4.36 6.08
CA TRP A 265 8.51 5.17 6.57
C TRP A 265 8.45 5.27 8.08
N ASP A 266 9.57 5.01 8.77
CA ASP A 266 9.75 5.31 10.18
C ASP A 266 10.67 6.52 10.34
N ALA A 267 10.09 7.64 10.76
CA ALA A 267 10.81 8.89 10.96
C ALA A 267 11.80 8.81 12.13
N ALA A 268 11.51 8.03 13.18
CA ALA A 268 12.34 7.96 14.38
C ALA A 268 13.66 7.25 14.08
N SER A 269 13.61 6.14 13.34
CA SER A 269 14.80 5.39 12.93
C SER A 269 15.34 5.81 11.55
N ARG A 270 14.71 6.77 10.87
CA ARG A 270 14.98 7.11 9.45
C ARG A 270 15.04 5.87 8.57
N ALA A 271 14.06 4.98 8.70
CA ALA A 271 14.02 3.72 8.00
C ALA A 271 12.90 3.66 6.97
N VAL A 272 13.22 3.20 5.76
CA VAL A 272 12.18 2.69 4.85
C VAL A 272 11.77 1.30 5.31
N ILE A 273 10.47 1.11 5.52
CA ILE A 273 9.88 -0.17 5.92
C ILE A 273 9.38 -0.86 4.65
N LEU A 274 10.00 -1.97 4.31
CA LEU A 274 9.51 -2.92 3.33
C LEU A 274 8.86 -4.06 4.07
N ARG A 275 7.58 -4.31 3.80
CA ARG A 275 6.98 -5.58 4.15
C ARG A 275 6.65 -6.26 2.85
N SER A 276 7.23 -7.42 2.61
CA SER A 276 6.73 -8.27 1.53
C SER A 276 5.27 -8.52 1.89
N ILE A 277 4.33 -7.93 1.16
CA ILE A 277 2.99 -8.49 1.12
C ILE A 277 3.26 -9.71 0.23
N LEU A 278 3.63 -10.83 0.86
CA LEU A 278 3.70 -12.11 0.15
C LEU A 278 2.46 -12.14 -0.73
N PRO A 279 2.59 -12.22 -2.07
CA PRO A 279 1.54 -11.84 -3.00
C PRO A 279 0.25 -12.46 -2.49
N PHE A 280 -0.59 -11.64 -1.86
CA PHE A 280 -1.77 -12.15 -1.19
C PHE A 280 -2.69 -12.49 -2.34
N LYS A 281 -2.64 -13.76 -2.74
CA LYS A 281 -3.53 -14.34 -3.72
C LYS A 281 -4.79 -14.71 -2.94
N PRO A 282 -5.89 -13.96 -3.07
CA PRO A 282 -7.12 -14.29 -2.36
C PRO A 282 -7.58 -15.72 -2.69
N GLU A 283 -7.25 -16.23 -3.88
CA GLU A 283 -7.49 -17.62 -4.28
C GLU A 283 -6.70 -18.66 -3.46
N GLU A 284 -5.65 -18.29 -2.74
CA GLU A 284 -4.84 -19.19 -1.89
C GLU A 284 -5.23 -19.14 -0.40
N LEU A 285 -6.10 -18.20 -0.01
CA LEU A 285 -6.63 -18.10 1.34
C LEU A 285 -7.43 -19.36 1.68
N GLY A 286 -7.00 -20.11 2.70
CA GLY A 286 -7.67 -21.35 3.12
C GLY A 286 -7.05 -22.64 2.57
N ALA A 287 -5.93 -22.60 1.84
CA ALA A 287 -5.18 -23.81 1.52
C ALA A 287 -4.60 -24.46 2.80
N ILE A 288 -4.91 -25.75 3.02
CA ILE A 288 -4.51 -26.47 4.24
C ILE A 288 -3.05 -26.93 4.17
N ILE A 289 -2.56 -27.36 3.00
CA ILE A 289 -1.16 -27.78 2.80
C ILE A 289 -0.38 -26.63 2.15
N ARG A 290 0.28 -25.83 2.99
CA ARG A 290 1.08 -24.66 2.59
C ARG A 290 1.88 -24.11 3.77
N LYS A 291 2.89 -23.28 3.50
CA LYS A 291 3.54 -22.44 4.51
C LYS A 291 2.60 -21.30 4.97
N GLY A 292 2.54 -21.05 6.27
CA GLY A 292 1.84 -19.89 6.84
C GLY A 292 2.64 -18.59 6.67
N TYR A 293 1.96 -17.47 6.90
CA TYR A 293 2.48 -16.11 6.81
C TYR A 293 2.81 -15.49 8.17
N LEU A 294 2.15 -15.94 9.24
CA LEU A 294 2.28 -15.31 10.56
C LEU A 294 3.45 -15.88 11.36
N SER A 295 4.17 -14.99 12.05
CA SER A 295 5.20 -15.38 13.02
C SER A 295 4.58 -15.73 14.37
N GLU A 296 5.40 -16.33 15.26
CA GLU A 296 4.98 -16.59 16.65
C GLU A 296 4.53 -15.31 17.36
N ALA A 297 5.23 -14.19 17.10
CA ALA A 297 4.90 -12.89 17.67
C ALA A 297 3.54 -12.38 17.19
N ASP A 298 3.22 -12.56 15.90
CA ASP A 298 1.93 -12.14 15.33
C ASP A 298 0.77 -12.95 15.92
N LEU A 299 0.92 -14.28 15.98
CA LEU A 299 -0.08 -15.17 16.59
C LEU A 299 -0.31 -14.84 18.08
N LYS A 300 0.77 -14.59 18.84
CA LYS A 300 0.69 -14.17 20.25
C LYS A 300 0.05 -12.80 20.40
N ALA A 301 0.39 -11.83 19.54
CA ALA A 301 -0.18 -10.49 19.58
C ALA A 301 -1.70 -10.53 19.33
N PHE A 302 -2.13 -11.25 18.30
CA PHE A 302 -3.55 -11.43 18.01
C PHE A 302 -4.29 -12.12 19.17
N LEU A 303 -3.76 -13.25 19.66
CA LEU A 303 -4.38 -13.97 20.77
C LEU A 303 -4.46 -13.11 22.04
N LYS A 304 -3.41 -12.32 22.34
CA LYS A 304 -3.41 -11.39 23.47
C LYS A 304 -4.48 -10.32 23.33
N GLN A 305 -4.72 -9.81 22.12
CA GLN A 305 -5.76 -8.81 21.85
C GLN A 305 -7.17 -9.38 22.09
N VAL A 306 -7.43 -10.60 21.62
CA VAL A 306 -8.78 -11.19 21.69
C VAL A 306 -9.05 -11.96 22.99
N ASN A 307 -8.03 -12.54 23.64
CA ASN A 307 -8.12 -13.22 24.93
C ASN A 307 -6.77 -13.18 25.69
N PRO A 308 -6.52 -12.13 26.49
CA PRO A 308 -5.28 -12.01 27.27
C PRO A 308 -5.00 -13.17 28.24
N GLN A 309 -6.02 -13.87 28.73
CA GLN A 309 -5.84 -14.97 29.69
C GLN A 309 -5.33 -16.25 29.01
N ALA A 310 -5.58 -16.42 27.70
CA ALA A 310 -5.15 -17.59 26.96
C ALA A 310 -3.63 -17.82 27.03
N LEU A 311 -2.85 -16.75 26.93
CA LEU A 311 -1.38 -16.82 27.00
C LEU A 311 -0.84 -17.09 28.42
N LYS A 312 -1.66 -16.93 29.46
CA LYS A 312 -1.29 -17.39 30.81
C LYS A 312 -1.51 -18.89 30.95
N GLN A 313 -2.59 -19.40 30.36
CA GLN A 313 -2.95 -20.81 30.45
C GLN A 313 -2.16 -21.69 29.47
N PHE A 314 -1.88 -21.18 28.28
CA PHE A 314 -1.16 -21.87 27.20
C PHE A 314 -0.08 -20.94 26.60
N PRO A 315 1.02 -20.67 27.33
CA PRO A 315 2.04 -19.69 26.92
C PRO A 315 2.75 -20.04 25.60
N ASP A 316 2.87 -21.34 25.31
CA ASP A 316 3.61 -21.84 24.16
C ASP A 316 2.72 -22.21 22.97
N ILE A 317 1.41 -21.94 23.03
CA ILE A 317 0.47 -22.50 22.04
C ILE A 317 0.78 -22.08 20.59
N ALA A 318 1.13 -20.82 20.37
CA ALA A 318 1.53 -20.32 19.04
C ALA A 318 2.76 -21.06 18.51
N LYS A 319 3.77 -21.26 19.37
CA LYS A 319 5.00 -21.99 19.03
C LYS A 319 4.71 -23.45 18.68
N LEU A 320 3.86 -24.12 19.46
CA LEU A 320 3.48 -25.52 19.22
C LEU A 320 2.81 -25.70 17.85
N TYR A 321 1.91 -24.80 17.45
CA TYR A 321 1.28 -24.84 16.13
C TYR A 321 2.29 -24.65 15.00
N LEU A 322 3.20 -23.68 15.13
CA LEU A 322 4.23 -23.45 14.12
C LEU A 322 5.15 -24.67 13.94
N GLU A 323 5.57 -25.29 15.05
CA GLU A 323 6.48 -26.45 15.01
C GLU A 323 5.80 -27.71 14.46
N GLU A 324 4.64 -28.11 14.98
CA GLU A 324 3.97 -29.34 14.54
C GLU A 324 3.43 -29.22 13.11
N ALA A 325 2.93 -28.04 12.71
CA ALA A 325 2.44 -27.82 11.35
C ALA A 325 3.59 -27.83 10.32
N ALA A 326 4.75 -27.26 10.66
CA ALA A 326 5.92 -27.28 9.79
C ALA A 326 6.43 -28.70 9.49
N ILE A 327 6.36 -29.61 10.47
CA ILE A 327 6.75 -31.02 10.29
C ILE A 327 5.84 -31.73 9.28
N GLU A 328 4.55 -31.45 9.32
CA GLU A 328 3.55 -32.15 8.49
C GLU A 328 3.22 -31.41 7.18
N GLY A 329 3.74 -30.21 6.97
CA GLY A 329 3.45 -29.36 5.80
C GLY A 329 2.08 -28.69 5.84
N VAL A 330 1.45 -28.63 7.01
CA VAL A 330 0.15 -27.98 7.22
C VAL A 330 0.35 -26.49 7.45
N ASN A 331 -0.59 -25.67 6.97
CA ASN A 331 -0.58 -24.23 7.20
C ASN A 331 -0.89 -23.91 8.68
N PRO A 332 0.07 -23.39 9.46
CA PRO A 332 -0.13 -23.11 10.88
C PRO A 332 -1.18 -22.02 11.11
N ASP A 333 -1.35 -21.07 10.19
CA ASP A 333 -2.29 -19.96 10.36
C ASP A 333 -3.73 -20.47 10.26
N VAL A 334 -3.98 -21.38 9.31
CA VAL A 334 -5.26 -22.08 9.16
C VAL A 334 -5.56 -22.92 10.39
N ALA A 335 -4.60 -23.74 10.82
CA ALA A 335 -4.77 -24.61 11.97
C ALA A 335 -5.00 -23.80 13.27
N PHE A 336 -4.33 -22.65 13.41
CA PHE A 336 -4.52 -21.75 14.55
C PHE A 336 -5.88 -21.04 14.49
N ALA A 337 -6.30 -20.54 13.32
CA ALA A 337 -7.62 -19.94 13.13
C ALA A 337 -8.76 -20.93 13.45
N GLN A 338 -8.63 -22.19 13.02
CA GLN A 338 -9.55 -23.25 13.38
C GLN A 338 -9.54 -23.53 14.88
N ALA A 339 -8.37 -23.53 15.52
CA ALA A 339 -8.26 -23.70 16.97
C ALA A 339 -9.00 -22.60 17.75
N LEU A 340 -8.89 -21.36 17.29
CA LEU A 340 -9.60 -20.23 17.86
C LEU A 340 -11.11 -20.40 17.71
N LEU A 341 -11.58 -20.93 16.59
CA LEU A 341 -13.00 -21.23 16.41
C LEU A 341 -13.48 -22.31 17.39
N GLU A 342 -12.81 -23.47 17.41
CA GLU A 342 -13.18 -24.65 18.20
C GLU A 342 -13.20 -24.36 19.72
N THR A 343 -12.21 -23.61 20.20
CA THR A 343 -12.04 -23.33 21.62
C THR A 343 -12.77 -22.06 22.09
N GLY A 344 -13.43 -21.32 21.19
CA GLY A 344 -13.96 -19.99 21.50
C GLY A 344 -12.87 -18.99 21.88
N PHE A 345 -11.77 -19.00 21.13
CA PHE A 345 -10.53 -18.26 21.36
C PHE A 345 -9.88 -18.62 22.70
N PHE A 346 -9.76 -19.91 22.99
CA PHE A 346 -9.24 -20.47 24.24
C PHE A 346 -10.03 -20.05 25.50
N ARG A 347 -11.33 -19.77 25.36
CA ARG A 347 -12.24 -19.51 26.49
C ARG A 347 -12.94 -20.78 26.99
N PHE A 348 -13.09 -21.78 26.12
CA PHE A 348 -13.71 -23.07 26.44
C PHE A 348 -15.13 -22.94 27.03
N GLY A 349 -15.99 -22.17 26.34
CA GLY A 349 -17.39 -21.94 26.74
C GLY A 349 -18.39 -22.97 26.20
N GLY A 350 -17.92 -23.99 25.48
CA GLY A 350 -18.72 -25.06 24.89
C GLY A 350 -18.54 -26.39 25.62
N THR A 351 -18.59 -27.49 24.87
CA THR A 351 -18.38 -28.85 25.41
C THR A 351 -16.91 -29.18 25.68
N LEU A 352 -15.98 -28.54 24.95
CA LEU A 352 -14.54 -28.71 25.14
C LEU A 352 -14.07 -28.04 26.42
N LYS A 353 -13.25 -28.75 27.19
CA LYS A 353 -12.62 -28.27 28.42
C LYS A 353 -11.12 -28.05 28.22
N PRO A 354 -10.52 -27.04 28.88
CA PRO A 354 -9.09 -26.75 28.71
C PRO A 354 -8.17 -27.94 29.04
N ILE A 355 -8.56 -28.74 30.04
CA ILE A 355 -7.78 -29.91 30.49
C ILE A 355 -7.63 -31.00 29.42
N GLN A 356 -8.47 -30.97 28.37
CA GLN A 356 -8.45 -31.98 27.33
C GLN A 356 -7.35 -31.76 26.30
N ASN A 357 -6.76 -30.56 26.24
CA ASN A 357 -5.82 -30.16 25.19
C ASN A 357 -6.37 -30.40 23.76
N ASN A 358 -7.69 -30.46 23.59
CA ASN A 358 -8.33 -30.79 22.32
C ASN A 358 -8.67 -29.50 21.55
N PHE A 359 -7.65 -28.89 20.97
CA PHE A 359 -7.79 -27.60 20.29
C PHE A 359 -8.44 -27.68 18.91
N GLY A 360 -8.53 -28.89 18.32
CA GLY A 360 -9.20 -29.12 17.04
C GLY A 360 -10.66 -29.60 17.15
N GLY A 361 -11.21 -29.70 18.36
CA GLY A 361 -12.58 -30.19 18.57
C GLY A 361 -12.79 -31.65 18.13
N LEU A 362 -11.73 -32.48 18.20
CA LEU A 362 -11.77 -33.85 17.70
C LEU A 362 -12.70 -34.72 18.56
N ALA A 363 -13.56 -35.50 17.92
CA ALA A 363 -14.40 -36.48 18.60
C ALA A 363 -13.56 -37.65 19.15
N ALA A 364 -14.01 -38.29 20.23
CA ALA A 364 -13.46 -39.56 20.68
C ALA A 364 -13.87 -40.72 19.75
N ILE A 365 -13.14 -41.83 19.79
CA ILE A 365 -13.59 -43.09 19.18
C ILE A 365 -14.87 -43.55 19.89
N GLY A 366 -15.90 -43.92 19.12
CA GLY A 366 -17.21 -44.30 19.66
C GLY A 366 -18.17 -43.14 19.91
N GLY A 367 -17.78 -41.89 19.63
CA GLY A 367 -18.70 -40.74 19.63
C GLY A 367 -19.14 -40.25 21.02
N SER A 368 -18.27 -40.38 22.04
CA SER A 368 -18.57 -39.81 23.36
C SER A 368 -18.81 -38.29 23.27
N LYS A 369 -19.74 -37.78 24.09
CA LYS A 369 -20.07 -36.35 24.13
C LYS A 369 -18.89 -35.47 24.58
N ASP A 370 -17.92 -36.05 25.26
CA ASP A 370 -16.78 -35.33 25.84
C ASP A 370 -15.67 -35.05 24.81
N GLY A 371 -15.66 -35.70 23.64
CA GLY A 371 -14.57 -35.53 22.66
C GLY A 371 -13.26 -36.20 23.09
N ALA A 372 -12.22 -36.08 22.25
CA ALA A 372 -10.89 -36.63 22.52
C ALA A 372 -10.16 -35.83 23.62
N THR A 373 -9.23 -36.50 24.32
CA THR A 373 -8.40 -35.91 25.40
C THR A 373 -6.94 -36.29 25.16
N PHE A 374 -6.04 -35.32 25.28
CA PHE A 374 -4.61 -35.49 25.03
C PHE A 374 -3.79 -35.14 26.26
N LEU A 375 -2.74 -35.93 26.53
CA LEU A 375 -1.90 -35.81 27.73
C LEU A 375 -1.15 -34.47 27.83
N SER A 376 -0.90 -33.81 26.70
CA SER A 376 -0.22 -32.52 26.65
C SER A 376 -0.74 -31.65 25.52
N ALA A 377 -0.53 -30.33 25.64
CA ALA A 377 -0.86 -29.38 24.60
C ALA A 377 -0.19 -29.74 23.26
N ARG A 378 1.06 -30.21 23.28
CA ARG A 378 1.77 -30.63 22.06
C ARG A 378 1.08 -31.81 21.37
N LEU A 379 0.66 -32.82 22.12
CA LEU A 379 -0.06 -33.97 21.54
C LEU A 379 -1.43 -33.56 20.98
N GLY A 380 -2.11 -32.63 21.65
CA GLY A 380 -3.35 -32.05 21.17
C GLY A 380 -3.21 -31.29 19.85
N VAL A 381 -2.18 -30.44 19.76
CA VAL A 381 -1.83 -29.74 18.52
C VAL A 381 -1.44 -30.73 17.42
N ARG A 382 -0.60 -31.73 17.73
CA ARG A 382 -0.22 -32.77 16.77
C ARG A 382 -1.44 -33.51 16.22
N ALA A 383 -2.35 -33.96 17.09
CA ALA A 383 -3.57 -34.64 16.65
C ALA A 383 -4.41 -33.76 15.71
N HIS A 384 -4.55 -32.48 16.04
CA HIS A 384 -5.24 -31.52 15.18
C HIS A 384 -4.58 -31.38 13.80
N ILE A 385 -3.26 -31.20 13.76
CA ILE A 385 -2.48 -31.11 12.51
C ILE A 385 -2.62 -32.39 11.67
N GLN A 386 -2.54 -33.56 12.30
CA GLN A 386 -2.74 -34.85 11.62
C GLN A 386 -4.14 -34.97 11.01
N HIS A 387 -5.17 -34.53 11.74
CA HIS A 387 -6.55 -34.57 11.24
C HIS A 387 -6.75 -33.63 10.04
N LEU A 388 -6.17 -32.42 10.09
CA LEU A 388 -6.16 -31.49 8.95
C LEU A 388 -5.44 -32.08 7.73
N LYS A 389 -4.26 -32.69 7.92
CA LYS A 389 -3.53 -33.35 6.85
C LYS A 389 -4.31 -34.52 6.26
N ALA A 390 -5.01 -35.31 7.09
CA ALA A 390 -5.87 -36.38 6.64
C ALA A 390 -6.94 -35.87 5.66
N TYR A 391 -7.62 -34.77 5.98
CA TYR A 391 -8.57 -34.16 5.05
C TYR A 391 -7.90 -33.63 3.78
N ALA A 392 -6.73 -33.00 3.91
CA ALA A 392 -6.14 -32.24 2.83
C ALA A 392 -5.44 -33.07 1.75
N ASN A 393 -4.76 -34.17 2.12
CA ASN A 393 -4.06 -35.01 1.15
C ASN A 393 -3.89 -36.48 1.61
N GLN A 394 -3.23 -37.28 0.77
CA GLN A 394 -2.97 -38.71 1.01
C GLN A 394 -1.51 -39.01 1.42
N GLU A 395 -0.67 -37.98 1.58
CA GLU A 395 0.74 -38.16 1.95
C GLU A 395 0.90 -38.75 3.35
N PRO A 396 1.85 -39.65 3.58
CA PRO A 396 2.07 -40.23 4.91
C PRO A 396 2.37 -39.14 5.95
N LEU A 397 2.02 -39.43 7.20
CA LEU A 397 2.46 -38.60 8.33
C LEU A 397 3.97 -38.77 8.54
N VAL A 398 4.61 -37.70 8.99
CA VAL A 398 6.02 -37.73 9.39
C VAL A 398 6.14 -38.20 10.84
N GLN A 399 5.22 -37.77 11.70
CA GLN A 399 5.19 -38.14 13.13
C GLN A 399 4.29 -39.35 13.41
N GLU A 400 4.48 -39.94 14.59
CA GLU A 400 3.60 -40.99 15.12
C GLU A 400 2.13 -40.54 15.18
N VAL A 401 1.20 -41.44 14.84
CA VAL A 401 -0.23 -41.14 14.85
C VAL A 401 -0.72 -40.98 16.28
N VAL A 402 -1.25 -39.81 16.60
CA VAL A 402 -1.87 -39.50 17.90
C VAL A 402 -3.33 -39.08 17.77
N ASP A 403 -3.77 -38.69 16.56
CA ASP A 403 -5.17 -38.50 16.24
C ASP A 403 -5.92 -39.85 16.27
N PRO A 404 -6.85 -40.06 17.22
CA PRO A 404 -7.54 -41.33 17.37
C PRO A 404 -8.49 -41.64 16.19
N ARG A 405 -8.82 -40.63 15.38
CA ARG A 405 -9.74 -40.75 14.24
C ARG A 405 -9.03 -40.68 12.90
N PHE A 406 -7.70 -40.61 12.86
CA PHE A 406 -6.93 -40.42 11.63
C PHE A 406 -7.31 -41.43 10.54
N ARG A 407 -7.47 -42.70 10.92
CA ARG A 407 -7.83 -43.79 9.99
C ARG A 407 -9.28 -43.77 9.51
N LEU A 408 -10.15 -42.99 10.16
CA LEU A 408 -11.58 -42.90 9.85
C LEU A 408 -11.90 -41.75 8.88
N VAL A 409 -10.94 -40.84 8.63
CA VAL A 409 -11.11 -39.73 7.70
C VAL A 409 -10.94 -40.24 6.26
N GLY A 410 -11.89 -39.93 5.39
CA GLY A 410 -11.72 -40.11 3.94
C GLY A 410 -10.59 -39.20 3.45
N ARG A 411 -9.39 -39.76 3.27
CA ARG A 411 -8.19 -38.95 3.07
C ARG A 411 -8.17 -38.19 1.75
N GLY A 412 -7.72 -36.94 1.77
CA GLY A 412 -7.72 -36.06 0.60
C GLY A 412 -9.11 -35.57 0.15
N SER A 413 -10.10 -35.61 1.05
CA SER A 413 -11.49 -35.21 0.75
C SER A 413 -11.77 -33.71 0.87
N ALA A 414 -10.84 -32.92 1.41
CA ALA A 414 -10.96 -31.47 1.55
C ALA A 414 -9.58 -30.80 1.59
N SER A 415 -9.05 -30.40 0.42
CA SER A 415 -7.75 -29.72 0.29
C SER A 415 -7.73 -28.27 0.79
N ARG A 416 -8.90 -27.70 1.07
CA ARG A 416 -9.08 -26.32 1.50
C ARG A 416 -10.08 -26.19 2.64
N VAL A 417 -9.97 -25.12 3.41
CA VAL A 417 -10.79 -24.82 4.60
C VAL A 417 -12.28 -24.75 4.28
N GLU A 418 -12.65 -24.17 3.14
CA GLU A 418 -14.04 -24.05 2.68
C GLU A 418 -14.72 -25.42 2.54
N LEU A 419 -13.93 -26.45 2.20
CA LEU A 419 -14.40 -27.82 2.02
C LEU A 419 -14.54 -28.58 3.34
N LEU A 420 -14.11 -28.01 4.48
CA LEU A 420 -14.30 -28.61 5.81
C LEU A 420 -15.75 -28.48 6.31
N SER A 421 -16.53 -27.55 5.75
CA SER A 421 -17.97 -27.44 6.02
C SER A 421 -18.69 -28.75 5.73
N ARG A 422 -19.52 -29.20 6.67
CA ARG A 422 -20.23 -30.50 6.65
C ARG A 422 -19.34 -31.75 6.64
N ARG A 423 -18.02 -31.61 6.77
CA ARG A 423 -17.06 -32.73 6.91
C ARG A 423 -16.44 -32.78 8.30
N TRP A 424 -15.84 -31.66 8.72
CA TRP A 424 -15.31 -31.50 10.07
C TRP A 424 -16.41 -31.18 11.08
N SER A 425 -17.32 -30.28 10.69
CA SER A 425 -18.45 -29.82 11.50
C SER A 425 -19.73 -29.88 10.68
N ALA A 426 -20.87 -30.16 11.32
CA ALA A 426 -22.18 -30.17 10.67
C ALA A 426 -22.61 -28.76 10.18
N ASP A 427 -21.95 -27.70 10.66
CA ASP A 427 -22.21 -26.32 10.27
C ASP A 427 -21.86 -26.08 8.79
N PRO A 428 -22.82 -25.63 7.94
CA PRO A 428 -22.53 -25.32 6.54
C PRO A 428 -21.59 -24.12 6.35
N LEU A 429 -21.48 -23.22 7.34
CA LEU A 429 -20.64 -22.02 7.29
C LEU A 429 -19.32 -22.18 8.04
N TYR A 430 -18.96 -23.42 8.41
CA TYR A 430 -17.78 -23.69 9.21
C TYR A 430 -16.49 -23.17 8.57
N GLY A 431 -16.25 -23.49 7.30
CA GLY A 431 -15.10 -23.01 6.55
C GLY A 431 -15.05 -21.47 6.48
N ASP A 432 -16.20 -20.83 6.22
CA ASP A 432 -16.29 -19.36 6.16
C ASP A 432 -15.93 -18.69 7.48
N LYS A 433 -16.32 -19.28 8.61
CA LYS A 433 -15.96 -18.78 9.95
C LYS A 433 -14.47 -18.87 10.21
N ILE A 434 -13.81 -19.95 9.80
CA ILE A 434 -12.35 -20.09 9.90
C ILE A 434 -11.68 -19.03 9.02
N LEU A 435 -12.14 -18.86 7.78
CA LEU A 435 -11.62 -17.82 6.88
C LEU A 435 -11.80 -16.42 7.44
N ALA A 436 -12.92 -16.13 8.11
CA ALA A 436 -13.15 -14.84 8.74
C ALA A 436 -12.14 -14.57 9.87
N ILE A 437 -11.84 -15.57 10.72
CA ILE A 437 -10.82 -15.45 11.76
C ILE A 437 -9.43 -15.28 11.13
N LEU A 438 -9.11 -16.06 10.10
CA LEU A 438 -7.84 -15.96 9.38
C LEU A 438 -7.62 -14.56 8.79
N ARG A 439 -8.67 -13.96 8.20
CA ARG A 439 -8.63 -12.57 7.73
C ARG A 439 -8.39 -11.58 8.87
N GLN A 440 -9.02 -11.76 10.03
CA GLN A 440 -8.77 -10.91 11.20
C GLN A 440 -7.32 -11.01 11.68
N MET A 441 -6.75 -12.22 11.71
CA MET A 441 -5.35 -12.44 12.06
C MET A 441 -4.42 -11.72 11.08
N TYR A 442 -4.69 -11.82 9.77
CA TYR A 442 -3.90 -11.13 8.74
C TYR A 442 -4.05 -9.60 8.80
N ASN A 443 -5.26 -9.07 8.99
CA ASN A 443 -5.48 -7.63 9.20
C ASN A 443 -4.70 -7.12 10.42
N SER A 444 -4.73 -7.86 11.54
CA SER A 444 -4.01 -7.50 12.76
C SER A 444 -2.48 -7.47 12.56
N ALA A 445 -1.95 -8.34 11.69
CA ALA A 445 -0.56 -8.36 11.30
C ALA A 445 -0.20 -7.35 10.19
N GLY A 446 -1.20 -6.66 9.59
CA GLY A 446 -1.02 -5.76 8.46
C GLY A 446 -0.65 -6.47 7.16
N LEU A 447 -1.14 -7.71 6.97
CA LEU A 447 -0.99 -8.49 5.74
C LEU A 447 -2.15 -8.28 4.74
N LEU A 448 -3.26 -7.70 5.20
CA LEU A 448 -4.49 -7.43 4.45
C LEU A 448 -4.94 -5.99 4.65
#